data_AF-A0A956RZH5-F1
#
_entry.id   AF-A0A956RZH5-F1
#
_cell.length_a   1.000
_cell.length_b   1.000
_cell.length_c   1.000
_cell.angle_alpha   90.00
_cell.angle_beta   90.00
_cell.angle_gamma   90.00
#
_symmetry.space_group_name_H-M   'P 1'
#
loop_
_entity.id
_entity.type
_entity.pdbx_description
1 polymer ?
#
loop_
_entity_poly.entity_id
_entity_poly.type
_entity_poly.pdbx_seq_one_letter_code
_entity_poly.pdbx_strand_id
1 'polypeptide(L)'
;MRAVVFGVTVPGFLLARSVGRVSRSATHGVLSGLRLRDWPEPVLPGPDWVKLSVLYGGICGSDLGNLSFTSSPLMEPFGSFPAVLGHEIVARVDEVGSAVTRVRPGDRVAVDPMLSCGVRGFTGTEVCGSCAVGRHSTCGNAGEEGRTLVDGTPLARGLTIGYHADLPGGWGERMIAQESQLFPGDEAIDDRVAALIEPLSIGMHAVLH
;
A
#
# COMPACT_ATOMS: atom_id res chain seq x y z
N MET A 1 10.87 -9.20 9.26
CA MET A 1 10.99 -7.77 9.65
C MET A 1 9.99 -7.39 10.74
N ARG A 2 10.17 -6.26 11.43
CA ARG A 2 9.11 -5.68 12.28
C ARG A 2 8.16 -4.82 11.43
N ALA A 3 6.87 -4.84 11.77
CA ALA A 3 5.87 -4.02 11.10
C ALA A 3 4.70 -3.67 12.01
N VAL A 4 4.05 -2.55 11.70
CA VAL A 4 2.79 -2.13 12.33
C VAL A 4 1.64 -2.68 11.50
N VAL A 5 0.97 -3.71 12.03
CA VAL A 5 -0.07 -4.47 11.35
C VAL A 5 -1.43 -4.08 11.89
N PHE A 6 -2.38 -3.82 10.98
CA PHE A 6 -3.78 -3.66 11.30
C PHE A 6 -4.56 -4.93 10.94
N GLY A 7 -5.38 -5.40 11.86
CA GLY A 7 -6.31 -6.47 11.64
C GLY A 7 -7.32 -6.57 12.77
N VAL A 8 -8.58 -6.73 12.40
CA VAL A 8 -9.68 -6.92 13.35
C VAL A 8 -10.56 -8.08 12.92
N THR A 9 -11.04 -8.84 13.89
CA THR A 9 -12.09 -9.83 13.65
C THR A 9 -13.44 -9.10 13.56
N VAL A 10 -14.44 -9.72 12.91
CA VAL A 10 -15.80 -9.14 12.84
C VAL A 10 -16.35 -8.80 14.24
N PRO A 11 -16.26 -9.67 15.27
CA PRO A 11 -16.67 -9.30 16.62
C PRO A 11 -15.85 -8.14 17.21
N GLY A 12 -14.52 -8.13 16.97
CA GLY A 12 -13.64 -7.05 17.42
C GLY A 12 -13.99 -5.70 16.81
N PHE A 13 -14.30 -5.67 15.51
CA PHE A 13 -14.77 -4.49 14.79
C PHE A 13 -16.08 -3.95 15.39
N LEU A 14 -17.07 -4.82 15.60
CA LEU A 14 -18.37 -4.41 16.14
C LEU A 14 -18.24 -3.87 17.57
N LEU A 15 -17.39 -4.49 18.39
CA LEU A 15 -17.09 -4.01 19.73
C LEU A 15 -16.40 -2.66 19.69
N ALA A 16 -15.32 -2.52 18.92
CA ALA A 16 -14.54 -1.30 18.82
C ALA A 16 -15.38 -0.13 18.29
N ARG A 17 -16.19 -0.36 17.25
CA ARG A 17 -17.12 0.63 16.70
C ARG A 17 -18.19 1.06 17.71
N SER A 18 -18.70 0.14 18.53
CA SER A 18 -19.72 0.46 19.54
C SER A 18 -19.13 1.27 20.69
N VAL A 19 -17.99 0.84 21.24
CA VAL A 19 -17.31 1.54 22.34
C VAL A 19 -16.76 2.89 21.87
N GLY A 20 -16.27 2.98 20.62
CA GLY A 20 -15.75 4.20 20.02
C GLY A 20 -16.76 5.35 19.92
N ARG A 21 -18.08 5.04 19.88
CA ARG A 21 -19.15 6.05 19.96
C ARG A 21 -19.24 6.73 21.32
N VAL A 22 -18.83 6.02 22.38
CA VAL A 22 -18.87 6.51 23.77
C VAL A 22 -17.54 7.15 24.15
N SER A 23 -16.43 6.52 23.77
CA SER A 23 -15.09 7.05 24.02
C SER A 23 -14.17 6.83 22.84
N ARG A 24 -13.74 7.93 22.20
CA ARG A 24 -12.73 7.88 21.13
C ARG A 24 -11.39 7.32 21.60
N SER A 25 -11.02 7.49 22.88
CA SER A 25 -9.74 6.95 23.37
C SER A 25 -9.71 5.42 23.37
N ALA A 26 -10.88 4.76 23.42
CA ALA A 26 -10.96 3.30 23.40
C ALA A 26 -10.44 2.70 22.08
N THR A 27 -10.61 3.38 20.95
CA THR A 27 -10.15 2.92 19.63
C THR A 27 -8.68 3.22 19.36
N HIS A 28 -7.98 3.93 20.25
CA HIS A 28 -6.54 4.19 20.13
C HIS A 28 -5.69 3.17 20.91
N GLY A 29 -6.32 2.36 21.76
CA GLY A 29 -5.67 1.35 22.59
C GLY A 29 -5.78 -0.06 22.01
N VAL A 30 -6.08 -1.02 22.86
CA VAL A 30 -6.20 -2.45 22.49
C VAL A 30 -7.30 -2.70 21.44
N LEU A 31 -8.32 -1.85 21.35
CA LEU A 31 -9.40 -2.01 20.38
C LEU A 31 -9.08 -1.44 19.00
N SER A 32 -7.92 -0.80 18.81
CA SER A 32 -7.51 -0.20 17.51
C SER A 32 -7.33 -1.21 16.38
N GLY A 33 -7.15 -2.49 16.70
CA GLY A 33 -6.69 -3.49 15.72
C GLY A 33 -5.23 -3.35 15.28
N LEU A 34 -4.52 -2.30 15.73
CA LEU A 34 -3.13 -2.02 15.36
C LEU A 34 -2.15 -2.67 16.33
N ARG A 35 -1.14 -3.37 15.82
CA ARG A 35 -0.11 -4.04 16.64
C ARG A 35 1.25 -3.98 15.95
N LEU A 36 2.29 -3.66 16.72
CA LEU A 36 3.67 -3.94 16.32
C LEU A 36 3.91 -5.45 16.46
N ARG A 37 4.35 -6.11 15.39
CA ARG A 37 4.62 -7.55 15.35
C ARG A 37 5.79 -7.86 14.41
N ASP A 38 6.33 -9.05 14.53
CA ASP A 38 7.14 -9.64 13.47
C ASP A 38 6.26 -10.01 12.29
N TRP A 39 6.74 -9.70 11.09
CA TRP A 39 6.10 -9.95 9.81
C TRP A 39 7.08 -10.65 8.87
N PRO A 40 6.60 -11.58 8.02
CA PRO A 40 7.44 -12.24 7.02
C PRO A 40 8.19 -11.23 6.15
N GLU A 41 9.43 -11.56 5.82
CA GLU A 41 10.21 -10.77 4.86
C GLU A 41 9.60 -10.94 3.46
N PRO A 42 9.25 -9.87 2.75
CA PRO A 42 8.60 -10.00 1.46
C PRO A 42 9.59 -10.52 0.40
N VAL A 43 9.15 -11.47 -0.42
CA VAL A 43 9.92 -12.03 -1.54
C VAL A 43 9.41 -11.43 -2.85
N LEU A 44 10.31 -11.22 -3.82
CA LEU A 44 9.95 -10.65 -5.11
C LEU A 44 8.97 -11.57 -5.87
N PRO A 45 7.76 -11.08 -6.23
CA PRO A 45 6.78 -11.85 -6.99
C PRO A 45 7.21 -12.19 -8.43
N GLY A 46 8.10 -11.39 -9.01
CA GLY A 46 8.49 -11.51 -10.41
C GLY A 46 9.73 -10.69 -10.77
N PRO A 47 10.19 -10.79 -12.03
CA PRO A 47 11.44 -10.18 -12.47
C PRO A 47 11.36 -8.65 -12.59
N ASP A 48 10.17 -8.06 -12.60
CA ASP A 48 9.91 -6.62 -12.66
C ASP A 48 9.58 -6.00 -11.28
N TRP A 49 9.80 -6.77 -10.21
CA TRP A 49 9.55 -6.35 -8.83
C TRP A 49 10.84 -5.92 -8.11
N VAL A 50 10.66 -5.07 -7.10
CA VAL A 50 11.75 -4.44 -6.36
C VAL A 50 11.48 -4.56 -4.87
N LYS A 51 12.52 -4.88 -4.09
CA LYS A 51 12.51 -4.88 -2.63
C LYS A 51 13.06 -3.55 -2.13
N LEU A 52 12.41 -3.00 -1.11
CA LEU A 52 12.66 -1.65 -0.63
C LEU A 52 12.88 -1.64 0.89
N SER A 53 13.88 -0.89 1.34
CA SER A 53 14.03 -0.38 2.71
C SER A 53 13.15 0.84 2.90
N VAL A 54 12.11 0.74 3.73
CA VAL A 54 11.28 1.93 4.02
C VAL A 54 12.08 2.93 4.85
N LEU A 55 12.13 4.18 4.40
CA LEU A 55 12.76 5.28 5.13
C LEU A 55 11.72 6.02 5.97
N TYR A 56 10.58 6.35 5.36
CA TYR A 56 9.46 7.01 6.02
C TYR A 56 8.14 6.52 5.45
N GLY A 57 7.18 6.31 6.36
CA GLY A 57 5.76 6.12 6.06
C GLY A 57 4.96 7.26 6.69
N GLY A 58 4.23 8.01 5.88
CA GLY A 58 3.30 9.05 6.33
C GLY A 58 2.03 8.46 6.96
N ILE A 59 1.17 9.35 7.45
CA ILE A 59 -0.09 9.01 8.11
C ILE A 59 -1.20 9.84 7.47
N CYS A 60 -2.12 9.17 6.79
CA CYS A 60 -3.23 9.80 6.11
C CYS A 60 -4.52 9.73 6.94
N GLY A 61 -5.52 10.53 6.57
CA GLY A 61 -6.86 10.48 7.16
C GLY A 61 -7.55 9.12 6.99
N SER A 62 -7.24 8.38 5.92
CA SER A 62 -7.71 7.02 5.68
C SER A 62 -7.16 6.02 6.72
N ASP A 63 -5.90 6.17 7.16
CA ASP A 63 -5.31 5.34 8.22
C ASP A 63 -6.05 5.58 9.53
N LEU A 64 -6.26 6.85 9.88
CA LEU A 64 -7.01 7.26 11.07
C LEU A 64 -8.47 6.78 11.02
N GLY A 65 -9.08 6.78 9.84
CA GLY A 65 -10.43 6.27 9.60
C GLY A 65 -10.57 4.77 9.86
N ASN A 66 -9.57 3.98 9.45
CA ASN A 66 -9.50 2.55 9.74
C ASN A 66 -9.35 2.30 11.25
N LEU A 67 -8.42 3.01 11.91
CA LEU A 67 -8.18 2.89 13.35
C LEU A 67 -9.38 3.32 14.20
N SER A 68 -10.14 4.30 13.72
CA SER A 68 -11.33 4.83 14.42
C SER A 68 -12.62 4.09 14.04
N PHE A 69 -12.55 3.07 13.17
CA PHE A 69 -13.71 2.31 12.69
C PHE A 69 -14.80 3.17 12.06
N THR A 70 -14.39 4.32 11.50
CA THR A 70 -15.28 5.27 10.81
C THR A 70 -15.26 5.06 9.30
N SER A 71 -14.24 4.36 8.78
CA SER A 71 -14.25 3.88 7.39
C SER A 71 -15.49 3.02 7.12
N SER A 72 -16.06 3.19 5.93
CA SER A 72 -17.27 2.45 5.55
C SER A 72 -16.95 0.96 5.39
N PRO A 73 -17.76 0.04 5.95
CA PRO A 73 -17.64 -1.39 5.65
C PRO A 73 -17.78 -1.71 4.16
N LEU A 74 -18.43 -0.82 3.37
CA LEU A 74 -18.48 -0.94 1.91
C LEU A 74 -17.10 -0.82 1.24
N MET A 75 -16.07 -0.39 1.99
CA MET A 75 -14.68 -0.39 1.52
C MET A 75 -13.98 -1.73 1.73
N GLU A 76 -14.62 -2.73 2.36
CA GLU A 76 -14.06 -4.07 2.58
C GLU A 76 -13.60 -4.76 1.28
N PRO A 77 -14.29 -4.65 0.13
CA PRO A 77 -13.78 -5.19 -1.13
C PRO A 77 -12.50 -4.49 -1.63
N PHE A 78 -12.24 -3.27 -1.15
CA PHE A 78 -11.11 -2.42 -1.59
C PHE A 78 -9.91 -2.50 -0.66
N GLY A 79 -9.94 -3.36 0.36
CA GLY A 79 -8.80 -3.74 1.17
C GLY A 79 -8.75 -5.24 1.43
N SER A 80 -7.59 -5.73 1.85
CA SER A 80 -7.43 -7.08 2.38
C SER A 80 -6.66 -7.02 3.69
N PHE A 81 -7.11 -7.78 4.69
CA PHE A 81 -6.58 -7.73 6.05
C PHE A 81 -6.33 -9.15 6.58
N PRO A 82 -5.35 -9.34 7.49
CA PRO A 82 -4.49 -8.33 8.13
C PRO A 82 -3.50 -7.69 7.15
N ALA A 83 -3.18 -6.42 7.35
CA ALA A 83 -2.28 -5.66 6.47
C ALA A 83 -1.26 -4.84 7.27
N VAL A 84 -0.05 -4.69 6.73
CA VAL A 84 0.89 -3.66 7.18
C VAL A 84 0.44 -2.33 6.59
N LEU A 85 0.13 -1.36 7.45
CA LEU A 85 -0.44 -0.07 7.02
C LEU A 85 0.60 0.87 6.41
N GLY A 86 0.13 2.00 5.87
CA GLY A 86 0.93 3.09 5.32
C GLY A 86 1.04 3.06 3.80
N HIS A 87 0.60 4.14 3.15
CA HIS A 87 0.60 4.30 1.68
C HIS A 87 1.28 5.60 1.21
N GLU A 88 1.72 6.45 2.12
CA GLU A 88 2.54 7.63 1.85
C GLU A 88 4.01 7.25 2.08
N ILE A 89 4.74 6.80 1.04
CA ILE A 89 5.98 6.04 1.24
C ILE A 89 7.17 6.65 0.50
N VAL A 90 8.27 6.82 1.24
CA VAL A 90 9.62 6.97 0.68
C VAL A 90 10.51 5.84 1.17
N ALA A 91 11.24 5.26 0.23
CA ALA A 91 12.05 4.08 0.46
C ALA A 91 13.37 4.13 -0.32
N ARG A 92 14.28 3.23 0.03
CA ARG A 92 15.52 2.99 -0.71
C ARG A 92 15.48 1.60 -1.33
N VAL A 93 15.97 1.48 -2.55
CA VAL A 93 16.02 0.21 -3.27
C VAL A 93 17.09 -0.71 -2.68
N ASP A 94 16.68 -1.90 -2.26
CA ASP A 94 17.57 -2.94 -1.71
C ASP A 94 17.97 -3.96 -2.79
N GLU A 95 16.97 -4.50 -3.49
CA GLU A 95 17.10 -5.59 -4.44
C GLU A 95 16.15 -5.37 -5.62
N VAL A 96 16.59 -5.68 -6.83
CA VAL A 96 15.79 -5.56 -8.05
C VAL A 96 15.68 -6.91 -8.75
N GLY A 97 14.51 -7.20 -9.31
CA GLY A 97 14.32 -8.33 -10.19
C GLY A 97 15.08 -8.17 -11.51
N SER A 98 15.26 -9.28 -12.24
CA SER A 98 16.12 -9.34 -13.43
C SER A 98 15.64 -8.53 -14.64
N ALA A 99 14.38 -8.09 -14.65
CA ALA A 99 13.78 -7.29 -15.72
C ALA A 99 13.58 -5.81 -15.34
N VAL A 100 13.96 -5.42 -14.12
CA VAL A 100 13.88 -4.02 -13.67
C VAL A 100 14.90 -3.17 -14.41
N THR A 101 14.45 -2.02 -14.91
CA THR A 101 15.28 -1.09 -15.70
C THR A 101 15.20 0.35 -15.20
N ARG A 102 14.17 0.69 -14.42
CA ARG A 102 13.88 2.08 -14.00
C ARG A 102 14.65 2.53 -12.76
N VAL A 103 15.07 1.58 -11.92
CA VAL A 103 15.73 1.83 -10.64
C VAL A 103 16.82 0.80 -10.39
N ARG A 104 17.76 1.10 -9.49
CA ARG A 104 18.83 0.18 -9.07
C ARG A 104 19.03 0.23 -7.55
N PRO A 105 19.68 -0.79 -6.95
CA PRO A 105 20.04 -0.76 -5.54
C PRO A 105 20.73 0.54 -5.13
N GLY A 106 20.28 1.11 -4.01
CA GLY A 106 20.74 2.38 -3.47
C GLY A 106 19.89 3.59 -3.87
N ASP A 107 19.11 3.53 -4.96
CA ASP A 107 18.26 4.65 -5.37
C ASP A 107 17.18 4.93 -4.32
N ARG A 108 16.90 6.21 -4.09
CA ARG A 108 15.76 6.65 -3.27
C ARG A 108 14.54 6.85 -4.14
N VAL A 109 13.40 6.32 -3.71
CA VAL A 109 12.15 6.33 -4.46
C VAL A 109 10.97 6.76 -3.60
N ALA A 110 10.07 7.54 -4.20
CA ALA A 110 8.68 7.63 -3.76
C ALA A 110 7.89 6.49 -4.40
N VAL A 111 6.88 5.98 -3.68
CA VAL A 111 6.07 4.85 -4.13
C VAL A 111 4.65 5.32 -4.45
N ASP A 112 4.18 5.04 -5.66
CA ASP A 112 2.76 5.10 -6.00
C ASP A 112 2.06 3.85 -5.44
N PRO A 113 1.15 3.99 -4.46
CA PRO A 113 0.57 2.85 -3.79
C PRO A 113 -0.48 2.10 -4.64
N MET A 114 -0.88 2.62 -5.81
CA MET A 114 -2.01 2.10 -6.60
C MET A 114 -1.74 0.73 -7.24
N LEU A 115 -2.65 -0.22 -7.01
CA LEU A 115 -2.58 -1.59 -7.56
C LEU A 115 -3.36 -1.71 -8.88
N SER A 116 -2.71 -1.32 -9.97
CA SER A 116 -3.29 -1.31 -11.32
C SER A 116 -3.19 -2.67 -12.04
N CYS A 117 -3.71 -2.76 -13.27
CA CYS A 117 -3.66 -3.99 -14.08
C CYS A 117 -2.25 -4.56 -14.23
N GLY A 118 -1.24 -3.69 -14.42
CA GLY A 118 0.16 -4.13 -14.57
C GLY A 118 0.69 -4.80 -13.31
N VAL A 119 0.49 -4.17 -12.14
CA VAL A 119 0.88 -4.75 -10.84
C VAL A 119 0.15 -6.06 -10.57
N ARG A 120 -1.11 -6.17 -11.00
CA ARG A 120 -1.93 -7.37 -10.88
C ARG A 120 -1.58 -8.45 -11.91
N GLY A 121 -0.72 -8.19 -12.88
CA GLY A 121 -0.36 -9.16 -13.92
C GLY A 121 -1.47 -9.41 -14.95
N PHE A 122 -2.46 -8.52 -15.06
CA PHE A 122 -3.44 -8.58 -16.14
C PHE A 122 -2.80 -8.12 -17.44
N THR A 123 -2.95 -8.93 -18.49
CA THR A 123 -2.34 -8.68 -19.81
C THR A 123 -3.34 -8.88 -20.93
N GLY A 124 -3.00 -8.43 -22.14
CA GLY A 124 -3.83 -8.61 -23.33
C GLY A 124 -5.25 -8.07 -23.13
N THR A 125 -6.25 -8.93 -23.30
CA THR A 125 -7.67 -8.57 -23.20
C THR A 125 -8.16 -8.37 -21.77
N GLU A 126 -7.37 -8.70 -20.75
CA GLU A 126 -7.71 -8.45 -19.34
C GLU A 126 -7.42 -6.99 -18.91
N VAL A 127 -6.63 -6.25 -19.69
CA VAL A 127 -6.28 -4.86 -19.39
C VAL A 127 -7.54 -3.98 -19.51
N CYS A 128 -7.92 -3.33 -18.40
CA CYS A 128 -9.09 -2.45 -18.40
C CYS A 128 -8.90 -1.18 -19.25
N GLY A 129 -10.00 -0.55 -19.63
CA GLY A 129 -10.00 0.67 -20.46
C GLY A 129 -9.14 1.81 -19.91
N SER A 130 -9.16 2.04 -18.59
CA SER A 130 -8.34 3.08 -17.96
C SER A 130 -6.84 2.77 -18.07
N CYS A 131 -6.43 1.54 -17.79
CA CYS A 131 -5.03 1.14 -17.90
C CYS A 131 -4.54 1.13 -19.36
N ALA A 132 -5.40 0.75 -20.30
CA ALA A 132 -5.08 0.77 -21.73
C ALA A 132 -4.74 2.18 -22.26
N VAL A 133 -5.22 3.24 -21.61
CA VAL A 133 -4.92 4.64 -21.95
C VAL A 133 -3.99 5.32 -20.93
N GLY A 134 -3.28 4.55 -20.09
CA GLY A 134 -2.30 5.08 -19.13
C GLY A 134 -2.89 5.74 -17.88
N ARG A 135 -4.17 5.54 -17.58
CA ARG A 135 -4.86 6.05 -16.38
C ARG A 135 -4.94 4.97 -15.31
N HIS A 136 -3.79 4.59 -14.76
CA HIS A 136 -3.70 3.50 -13.78
C HIS A 136 -4.37 3.82 -12.44
N SER A 137 -4.44 5.09 -12.05
CA SER A 137 -5.11 5.53 -10.81
C SER A 137 -6.63 5.27 -10.80
N THR A 138 -7.25 5.15 -11.97
CA THR A 138 -8.67 4.80 -12.13
C THR A 138 -8.85 3.42 -12.76
N CYS A 139 -7.94 2.49 -12.45
CA CYS A 139 -7.99 1.11 -12.92
C CYS A 139 -9.37 0.48 -12.65
N GLY A 140 -10.03 -0.03 -13.70
CA GLY A 140 -11.34 -0.67 -13.59
C GLY A 140 -11.31 -2.06 -12.95
N ASN A 141 -10.12 -2.68 -12.88
CA ASN A 141 -9.91 -3.95 -12.17
C ASN A 141 -9.33 -3.73 -10.77
N ALA A 142 -9.40 -2.50 -10.26
CA ALA A 142 -8.87 -2.19 -8.94
C ALA A 142 -9.76 -2.82 -7.86
N GLY A 143 -9.20 -3.79 -7.14
CA GLY A 143 -9.94 -4.62 -6.17
C GLY A 143 -10.19 -6.05 -6.62
N GLU A 144 -9.89 -6.41 -7.87
CA GLU A 144 -9.99 -7.79 -8.36
C GLU A 144 -8.79 -8.63 -7.93
N GLU A 145 -8.97 -9.94 -7.71
CA GLU A 145 -7.82 -10.86 -7.52
C GLU A 145 -6.92 -10.87 -8.76
N GLY A 146 -5.61 -10.69 -8.56
CA GLY A 146 -4.62 -10.60 -9.63
C GLY A 146 -4.14 -11.95 -10.17
N ARG A 147 -3.31 -11.90 -11.21
CA ARG A 147 -2.53 -13.01 -11.77
C ARG A 147 -1.11 -13.08 -11.22
N THR A 148 -0.59 -11.96 -10.71
CA THR A 148 0.70 -11.93 -10.00
C THR A 148 0.64 -12.86 -8.80
N LEU A 149 1.63 -13.74 -8.65
CA LEU A 149 1.73 -14.66 -7.51
C LEU A 149 2.64 -14.05 -6.45
N VAL A 150 2.10 -13.81 -5.26
CA VAL A 150 2.88 -13.45 -4.07
C VAL A 150 2.89 -14.66 -3.16
N ASP A 151 4.08 -15.15 -2.82
CA ASP A 151 4.28 -16.38 -2.03
C ASP A 151 3.49 -17.60 -2.56
N GLY A 152 3.37 -17.69 -3.89
CA GLY A 152 2.67 -18.78 -4.59
C GLY A 152 1.15 -18.65 -4.63
N THR A 153 0.57 -17.58 -4.08
CA THR A 153 -0.86 -17.30 -4.14
C THR A 153 -1.19 -16.10 -5.03
N PRO A 154 -2.32 -16.11 -5.77
CA PRO A 154 -2.76 -14.94 -6.51
C PRO A 154 -2.88 -13.70 -5.62
N LEU A 155 -2.38 -12.57 -6.11
CA LEU A 155 -2.43 -11.28 -5.42
C LEU A 155 -3.87 -10.96 -5.03
N ALA A 156 -4.12 -10.80 -3.73
CA ALA A 156 -5.42 -10.57 -3.17
C ALA A 156 -6.11 -9.29 -3.69
N ARG A 157 -7.38 -9.14 -3.32
CA ARG A 157 -8.12 -7.90 -3.53
C ARG A 157 -7.53 -6.75 -2.72
N GLY A 158 -7.63 -5.55 -3.27
CA GLY A 158 -7.26 -4.30 -2.60
C GLY A 158 -6.92 -3.19 -3.58
N LEU A 159 -7.15 -1.94 -3.21
CA LEU A 159 -6.88 -0.81 -4.09
C LEU A 159 -5.41 -0.38 -4.04
N THR A 160 -4.80 -0.43 -2.87
CA THR A 160 -3.50 0.17 -2.59
C THR A 160 -2.61 -0.68 -1.69
N ILE A 161 -1.29 -0.56 -1.87
CA ILE A 161 -0.31 -0.90 -0.84
C ILE A 161 -0.64 -0.07 0.41
N GLY A 162 -0.51 -0.66 1.61
CA GLY A 162 -0.92 -0.03 2.87
C GLY A 162 -2.32 -0.44 3.34
N TYR A 163 -3.12 -1.07 2.49
CA TYR A 163 -4.38 -1.73 2.87
C TYR A 163 -4.51 -3.11 2.20
N HIS A 164 -3.38 -3.79 2.02
CA HIS A 164 -3.27 -5.05 1.29
C HIS A 164 -2.60 -6.13 2.15
N ALA A 165 -3.15 -7.35 2.12
CA ALA A 165 -2.64 -8.47 2.91
C ALA A 165 -1.28 -8.98 2.41
N ASP A 166 -1.09 -9.05 1.09
CA ASP A 166 0.11 -9.66 0.51
C ASP A 166 1.25 -8.66 0.29
N LEU A 167 0.95 -7.36 0.22
CA LEU A 167 1.90 -6.31 -0.11
C LEU A 167 2.05 -5.37 1.09
N PRO A 168 3.11 -5.53 1.91
CA PRO A 168 3.26 -4.74 3.12
C PRO A 168 3.45 -3.25 2.80
N GLY A 169 2.75 -2.39 3.54
CA GLY A 169 2.84 -0.93 3.44
C GLY A 169 4.03 -0.29 4.14
N GLY A 170 4.06 1.04 4.13
CA GLY A 170 5.15 1.88 4.64
C GLY A 170 5.34 1.90 6.15
N TRP A 171 4.51 1.20 6.93
CA TRP A 171 4.72 1.02 8.37
C TRP A 171 5.41 -0.32 8.71
N GLY A 172 6.04 -0.95 7.71
CA GLY A 172 7.01 -2.04 7.86
C GLY A 172 8.44 -1.57 7.61
N GLU A 173 9.44 -2.32 8.10
CA GLU A 173 10.86 -2.02 7.81
C GLU A 173 11.24 -2.29 6.34
N ARG A 174 10.49 -3.16 5.66
CA ARG A 174 10.70 -3.58 4.27
C ARG A 174 9.38 -3.70 3.53
N MET A 175 9.43 -3.49 2.21
CA MET A 175 8.29 -3.73 1.33
C MET A 175 8.74 -4.15 -0.06
N ILE A 176 7.77 -4.50 -0.90
CA ILE A 176 7.96 -4.79 -2.31
C ILE A 176 6.97 -3.98 -3.15
N ALA A 177 7.41 -3.57 -4.34
CA ALA A 177 6.57 -2.91 -5.32
C ALA A 177 7.07 -3.23 -6.73
N GLN A 178 6.19 -3.13 -7.72
CA GLN A 178 6.53 -3.32 -9.12
C GLN A 178 7.19 -2.04 -9.66
N GLU A 179 8.17 -2.14 -10.57
CA GLU A 179 9.00 -0.98 -10.96
C GLU A 179 8.23 0.23 -11.52
N SER A 180 7.01 0.03 -12.05
CA SER A 180 6.16 1.11 -12.55
C SER A 180 5.60 1.99 -11.43
N GLN A 181 5.57 1.47 -10.20
CA GLN A 181 5.15 2.22 -9.01
C GLN A 181 6.27 3.07 -8.41
N LEU A 182 7.49 2.98 -8.95
CA LEU A 182 8.67 3.61 -8.37
C LEU A 182 9.06 4.87 -9.12
N PHE A 183 9.18 5.95 -8.36
CA PHE A 183 9.56 7.27 -8.84
C PHE A 183 10.84 7.70 -8.14
N PRO A 184 12.00 7.66 -8.83
CA PRO A 184 13.26 8.17 -8.29
C PRO A 184 13.12 9.62 -7.83
N GLY A 185 13.57 9.89 -6.60
CA GLY A 185 13.56 11.23 -6.00
C GLY A 185 14.90 11.95 -6.13
N ASP A 186 14.87 13.28 -6.11
CA ASP A 186 16.08 14.11 -6.04
C ASP A 186 16.68 14.06 -4.63
N GLU A 187 17.94 13.65 -4.49
CA GLU A 187 18.62 13.54 -3.19
C GLU A 187 18.68 14.88 -2.40
N ALA A 188 18.44 16.02 -3.05
CA ALA A 188 18.32 17.33 -2.39
C ALA A 188 17.04 17.51 -1.54
N ILE A 189 15.99 16.73 -1.80
CA ILE A 189 14.74 16.77 -1.02
C ILE A 189 14.86 15.86 0.19
N ASP A 190 14.69 16.42 1.39
CA ASP A 190 14.66 15.68 2.67
C ASP A 190 13.63 14.55 2.65
N ASP A 191 13.97 13.41 3.24
CA ASP A 191 13.13 12.21 3.21
C ASP A 191 11.72 12.43 3.80
N ARG A 192 11.58 13.29 4.82
CA ARG A 192 10.27 13.60 5.41
C ARG A 192 9.40 14.42 4.48
N VAL A 193 10.01 15.30 3.69
CA VAL A 193 9.31 16.08 2.67
C VAL A 193 8.97 15.18 1.49
N ALA A 194 9.89 14.31 1.08
CA ALA A 194 9.65 13.35 0.01
C ALA A 194 8.52 12.37 0.36
N ALA A 195 8.33 12.00 1.63
CA ALA A 195 7.19 11.18 2.07
C ALA A 195 5.83 11.83 1.78
N LEU A 196 5.78 13.17 1.62
CA LEU A 196 4.58 13.92 1.27
C LEU A 196 4.32 13.97 -0.25
N ILE A 197 5.12 13.30 -1.09
CA ILE A 197 4.90 13.26 -2.54
C ILE A 197 3.56 12.60 -2.88
N GLU A 198 3.17 11.54 -2.17
CA GLU A 198 1.87 10.89 -2.38
C GLU A 198 0.71 11.86 -2.12
N PRO A 199 0.56 12.51 -0.95
CA PRO A 199 -0.56 13.43 -0.74
C PRO A 199 -0.46 14.68 -1.61
N LEU A 200 0.75 15.15 -1.94
CA LEU A 200 0.95 16.23 -2.91
C LEU A 200 0.40 15.84 -4.28
N SER A 201 0.62 14.61 -4.74
CA SER A 201 0.15 14.12 -6.04
C SER A 201 -1.37 14.16 -6.15
N ILE A 202 -2.10 13.91 -5.05
CA ILE A 202 -3.57 14.01 -4.99
C ILE A 202 -4.00 15.46 -5.23
N GLY A 203 -3.38 16.41 -4.52
CA GLY A 203 -3.67 17.84 -4.68
C GLY A 203 -3.33 18.36 -6.08
N MET A 204 -2.20 17.91 -6.62
CA MET A 204 -1.80 18.25 -8.00
C MET A 204 -2.79 17.68 -9.01
N HIS A 205 -3.22 16.43 -8.86
CA HIS A 205 -4.19 15.81 -9.77
C HIS A 205 -5.49 16.60 -9.81
N ALA A 206 -6.01 17.02 -8.65
CA ALA A 206 -7.26 17.79 -8.56
C ALA A 206 -7.20 19.20 -9.19
N VAL A 207 -6.00 19.77 -9.34
CA VAL A 207 -5.82 21.12 -9.91
C VAL A 207 -5.46 21.07 -11.39
N LEU A 208 -4.72 20.03 -11.81
CA LEU A 208 -4.17 19.92 -13.16
C LEU A 208 -5.05 19.11 -14.13
N HIS A 209 -6.05 18.39 -13.62
CA HIS A 209 -6.97 17.55 -14.41
C HIS A 209 -8.44 17.81 -14.04
#